data_AF-A0A1U7HNG1-F1
#
_entry.id   AF-A0A1U7HNG1-F1
#
_cell.length_a   1.000
_cell.length_b   1.000
_cell.length_c   1.000
_cell.angle_alpha   90.00
_cell.angle_beta   90.00
_cell.angle_gamma   90.00
#
_symmetry.space_group_name_H-M   'P 1'
#
loop_
_entity.id
_entity.type
_entity.pdbx_description
1 polymer ?
#
loop_
_entity_poly.entity_id
_entity_poly.type
_entity_poly.pdbx_seq_one_letter_code
_entity_poly.pdbx_strand_id
1 'polypeptide(L)' 'MTPEDDAQRQQCVETIANILYRNTPAEQLQTLEGIEQAIRTHTQRAVLPQLGVFLLQQRLAQLMATNGR' A
#
# COMPACT_ATOMS: atom_id res chain seq x y z
N MET A 1 -13.43 6.90 -7.88
CA MET A 1 -13.12 5.51 -8.24
C MET A 1 -14.24 5.02 -9.10
N THR A 2 -13.93 4.43 -10.25
CA THR A 2 -14.92 3.69 -11.02
C THR A 2 -15.25 2.38 -10.31
N PRO A 3 -16.37 1.71 -10.62
CA PRO A 3 -16.66 0.37 -10.08
C PRO A 3 -15.56 -0.64 -10.38
N GLU A 4 -14.87 -0.49 -11.52
CA GLU A 4 -13.71 -1.31 -11.88
C GLU A 4 -12.52 -1.04 -10.96
N ASP A 5 -12.20 0.24 -10.69
CA ASP A 5 -11.14 0.60 -9.75
C ASP A 5 -11.42 0.07 -8.34
N ASP A 6 -12.68 0.09 -7.89
CA ASP A 6 -13.06 -0.42 -6.58
C ASP A 6 -12.89 -1.94 -6.48
N ALA A 7 -13.26 -2.69 -7.52
CA ALA A 7 -13.06 -4.14 -7.57
C ALA A 7 -11.57 -4.49 -7.56
N GLN A 8 -10.75 -3.79 -8.36
CA GLN A 8 -9.31 -3.98 -8.37
C GLN A 8 -8.68 -3.64 -7.02
N ARG A 9 -9.12 -2.53 -6.39
CA ARG A 9 -8.66 -2.17 -5.04
C ARG A 9 -8.98 -3.27 -4.04
N GLN A 10 -10.21 -3.80 -4.06
CA GLN A 10 -10.62 -4.85 -3.13
C GLN A 10 -9.75 -6.11 -3.27
N GLN A 11 -9.51 -6.55 -4.51
CA GLN A 11 -8.63 -7.68 -4.78
C GLN A 11 -7.19 -7.45 -4.26
N CYS A 12 -6.67 -6.24 -4.45
CA CYS A 12 -5.36 -5.86 -3.92
C CYS A 12 -5.32 -5.90 -2.39
N VAL A 13 -6.36 -5.39 -1.74
CA VAL A 13 -6.48 -5.37 -0.27
C VAL A 13 -6.52 -6.80 0.29
N GLU A 14 -7.32 -7.69 -0.29
CA GLU A 14 -7.41 -9.09 0.14
C GLU A 14 -6.07 -9.82 -0.02
N THR A 15 -5.40 -9.57 -1.14
CA THR A 15 -4.08 -10.15 -1.41
C THR A 15 -3.04 -9.67 -0.38
N ILE A 16 -3.00 -8.36 -0.10
CA ILE A 16 -2.10 -7.80 0.90
C ILE A 16 -2.45 -8.36 2.28
N ALA A 17 -3.73 -8.41 2.67
CA ALA A 17 -4.16 -8.91 3.96
C ALA A 17 -3.72 -10.36 4.22
N ASN A 18 -3.81 -11.24 3.21
CA ASN A 18 -3.34 -12.62 3.32
C ASN A 18 -1.81 -12.68 3.53
N ILE A 19 -1.05 -11.85 2.80
CA ILE A 19 0.41 -11.75 2.99
C ILE A 19 0.72 -11.28 4.41
N LEU A 20 0.03 -10.25 4.91
CA LEU A 20 0.26 -9.71 6.26
C LEU A 20 -0.03 -10.77 7.32
N TYR A 21 -1.18 -11.45 7.22
CA TYR A 21 -1.56 -12.51 8.15
C TYR A 21 -0.49 -13.60 8.25
N ARG A 22 0.03 -14.09 7.12
CA ARG A 22 1.07 -15.13 7.09
C ARG A 22 2.42 -14.70 7.67
N ASN A 23 2.68 -13.39 7.77
CA ASN A 23 3.95 -12.83 8.24
C ASN A 23 3.81 -12.10 9.59
N THR A 24 2.63 -12.14 10.21
CA THR A 24 2.36 -11.53 11.51
C THR A 24 2.37 -12.61 12.59
N PRO A 25 3.13 -12.45 13.70
CA PRO A 25 3.09 -13.38 14.83
C PRO A 25 1.67 -13.51 15.41
N ALA A 26 1.27 -14.72 15.81
CA ALA A 26 -0.08 -14.99 16.30
C ALA A 26 -0.44 -14.16 17.54
N GLU A 27 0.56 -13.78 18.34
CA GLU A 27 0.41 -12.94 19.54
C GLU A 27 -0.06 -11.53 19.18
N GLN A 28 0.40 -10.98 18.04
CA GLN A 28 -0.01 -9.66 17.56
C GLN A 28 -1.43 -9.68 17.00
N LEU A 29 -2.01 -10.85 16.69
CA LEU A 29 -3.37 -10.96 16.16
C LEU A 29 -4.43 -11.11 17.26
N GLN A 30 -4.04 -11.13 18.54
CA GLN A 30 -4.97 -11.34 19.66
C GLN A 30 -5.72 -10.07 20.10
N THR A 31 -5.20 -8.89 19.76
CA THR A 31 -5.76 -7.61 20.20
C THR A 31 -5.88 -6.65 19.02
N LEU A 32 -6.82 -5.71 19.12
CA LEU A 32 -6.97 -4.65 18.10
C LEU A 32 -5.70 -3.81 17.97
N GLU A 33 -5.02 -3.52 19.08
CA GLU A 33 -3.73 -2.81 19.10
C GLU A 33 -2.65 -3.58 18.34
N GLY A 34 -2.50 -4.88 18.61
CA GLY A 34 -1.52 -5.71 17.92
C GLY A 34 -1.80 -5.81 16.42
N ILE A 35 -3.07 -5.97 16.04
CA ILE A 35 -3.50 -6.02 14.63
C ILE A 35 -3.16 -4.71 13.93
N GLU A 36 -3.52 -3.57 14.53
CA GLU A 36 -3.21 -2.25 13.97
C GLU A 36 -1.70 -2.05 13.82
N GLN A 37 -0.93 -2.39 14.83
CA GLN A 37 0.51 -2.20 14.82
C GLN A 37 1.20 -3.10 13.78
N ALA A 38 0.72 -4.33 13.59
CA ALA A 38 1.19 -5.21 12.52
C ALA A 38 0.90 -4.61 11.15
N ILE A 39 -0.37 -4.20 10.90
CA ILE A 39 -0.79 -3.58 9.64
C ILE A 39 0.06 -2.34 9.35
N ARG A 40 0.20 -1.42 10.31
CA ARG A 40 1.01 -0.21 10.18
C ARG A 40 2.45 -0.52 9.84
N THR A 41 3.08 -1.44 10.59
CA THR A 41 4.49 -1.80 10.41
C THR A 41 4.75 -2.36 9.01
N HIS A 42 3.93 -3.32 8.57
CA HIS A 42 4.09 -3.91 7.25
C HIS A 42 3.80 -2.91 6.14
N THR A 43 2.74 -2.12 6.27
CA THR A 43 2.38 -1.09 5.29
C THR A 43 3.50 -0.06 5.15
N GLN A 44 4.04 0.42 6.28
CA GLN A 44 5.12 1.39 6.29
C GLN A 44 6.41 0.87 5.64
N ARG A 45 6.77 -0.40 5.88
CA ARG A 45 8.02 -0.97 5.36
C ARG A 45 7.91 -1.41 3.91
N ALA A 46 6.79 -2.02 3.52
CA ALA A 46 6.67 -2.69 2.24
C ALA A 46 5.84 -1.90 1.21
N VAL A 47 4.80 -1.18 1.63
CA VAL A 47 3.81 -0.58 0.71
C VAL A 47 4.09 0.90 0.48
N LEU A 48 4.21 1.70 1.54
CA LEU A 48 4.35 3.16 1.43
C LEU A 48 5.54 3.61 0.56
N PRO A 49 6.74 2.98 0.63
CA PRO A 49 7.85 3.38 -0.24
C PRO A 49 7.54 3.20 -1.72
N GLN A 50 6.85 2.13 -2.11
CA GLN A 50 6.48 1.87 -3.50
C GLN A 50 5.50 2.91 -4.02
N LEU A 51 4.50 3.26 -3.21
CA LEU A 51 3.54 4.32 -3.54
C LEU A 51 4.24 5.68 -3.66
N GLY A 52 5.15 5.99 -2.74
CA GLY A 52 5.93 7.22 -2.76
C GLY A 52 6.81 7.34 -4.01
N VAL A 53 7.53 6.27 -4.38
CA VAL A 53 8.35 6.22 -5.60
C VAL A 53 7.49 6.41 -6.84
N PHE A 54 6.35 5.72 -6.94
CA PHE A 54 5.44 5.86 -8.08
C PHE A 54 4.98 7.31 -8.26
N LEU A 55 4.48 7.95 -7.19
CA LEU A 55 4.01 9.34 -7.26
C LEU A 55 5.14 10.32 -7.58
N LEU A 56 6.35 10.08 -7.05
CA LEU A 56 7.52 10.89 -7.37
C LEU A 56 7.87 10.80 -8.86
N GLN A 57 7.84 9.60 -9.44
CA GLN A 57 8.09 9.39 -10.87
C GLN A 57 7.06 10.12 -11.73
N GLN A 58 5.78 10.06 -11.38
CA GLN A 58 4.73 10.80 -12.09
C GLN A 58 4.98 12.31 -12.04
N ARG A 59 5.36 12.85 -10.88
CA ARG A 59 5.73 14.27 -10.75
C ARG A 59 6.93 14.65 -11.62
N LEU A 60 7.97 13.82 -11.65
CA LEU A 60 9.16 14.08 -12.48
C LEU A 60 8.82 14.07 -13.97
N ALA A 61 8.01 13.12 -14.42
CA ALA A 61 7.55 13.05 -15.81
C ALA A 61 6.76 14.31 -16.21
N GLN A 62 5.90 14.80 -15.32
CA GLN A 62 5.16 16.05 -15.54
C GLN A 62 6.09 17.26 -15.68
N LEU A 63 7.09 17.41 -14.79
CA LEU A 63 8.06 18.50 -14.86
C LEU A 63 8.89 18.49 -16.16
N MET A 64 9.26 17.30 -16.63
CA MET A 64 9.96 17.14 -17.91
C MET A 64 9.07 17.53 -19.10
N ALA A 65 7.78 17.16 -19.07
CA ALA A 65 6.83 17.51 -20.12
C ALA A 65 6.53 19.03 -20.17
N THR A 66 6.58 19.73 -19.03
CA THR A 66 6.34 21.18 -18.97
C THR A 66 7.56 22.01 -19.38
N ASN A 67 8.78 21.53 -19.12
CA ASN A 67 10.02 22.24 -19.48
C ASN A 67 10.44 22.05 -20.96
N GLY A 68 9.79 21.14 -21.68
CA GLY A 68 10.01 20.89 -23.11
C GLY A 68 9.05 21.63 -24.04
N ARG A 69 8.26 22.59 -23.53
CA ARG A 69 7.35 23.46 -24.30
C ARG A 69 7.88 24.89 -24.37
#